data_AF-A0A556RGE9-F1
#
_entry.id   AF-A0A556RGE9-F1
#
_cell.length_a   1.000
_cell.length_b   1.000
_cell.length_c   1.000
_cell.angle_alpha   90.00
_cell.angle_beta   90.00
_cell.angle_gamma   90.00
#
_symmetry.space_group_name_H-M   'P 1'
#
loop_
_entity.id
_entity.type
_entity.pdbx_description
1 polymer ?
#
loop_
_entity_poly.entity_id
_entity_poly.type
_entity_poly.pdbx_seq_one_letter_code
_entity_poly.pdbx_strand_id
1 'polypeptide(L)'
;MTNKKYELTDESMKLPCGVTVYRIRALRDFDFIEQGDLGGFVQSEYNLSHAGNAWVFDDAKVFDKARVIENAKVMKDATVFDAAIIGKRAIVSGSANVYKNAIVCDHALVKDYASVCGRAIIKDEAIVSDRASVEGKAIIGMHSRVGGDTVVGDEAEILTKSTVKFLYIDAYIRGKARILSKKDVITIGPIGSRASTLTAYRSLRTYAGGDIEVCTGCFHGSLGAFEFQVFERHRDNYVNLEQYRAAIAFIKKFFNIDRGLD
;
A
#
# COMPACT_ATOMS: atom_id res chain seq x y z
N MET A 1 19.34 21.10 30.17
CA MET A 1 19.65 19.85 29.44
C MET A 1 18.35 19.31 28.88
N THR A 2 18.29 19.05 27.59
CA THR A 2 17.13 18.42 26.95
C THR A 2 16.94 17.02 27.53
N ASN A 3 15.74 16.72 28.03
CA ASN A 3 15.38 15.42 28.58
C ASN A 3 15.27 14.39 27.44
N LYS A 4 16.40 13.82 27.02
CA LYS A 4 16.48 12.85 25.93
C LYS A 4 15.69 11.59 26.27
N LYS A 5 15.03 11.02 25.26
CA LYS A 5 14.26 9.78 25.39
C LYS A 5 15.12 8.53 25.23
N TYR A 6 16.15 8.61 24.39
CA TYR A 6 17.04 7.50 24.06
C TYR A 6 18.42 8.02 23.66
N GLU A 7 19.40 7.12 23.63
CA GLU A 7 20.72 7.31 23.05
C GLU A 7 20.97 6.34 21.89
N LEU A 8 21.96 6.65 21.05
CA LEU A 8 22.53 5.70 20.09
C LEU A 8 23.69 4.97 20.78
N THR A 9 23.70 3.65 20.72
CA THR A 9 24.77 2.83 21.32
C THR A 9 25.90 2.56 20.33
N ASP A 10 26.98 1.93 20.79
CA ASP A 10 28.10 1.49 19.95
C ASP A 10 27.76 0.28 19.06
N GLU A 11 26.67 -0.45 19.37
CA GLU A 11 26.16 -1.52 18.50
C GLU A 11 25.62 -0.89 17.22
N SER A 12 26.27 -1.21 16.10
CA SER A 12 25.95 -0.65 14.80
C SER A 12 26.07 -1.69 13.69
N MET A 13 25.39 -1.42 12.58
CA MET A 13 25.46 -2.24 11.38
C MET A 13 25.55 -1.36 10.13
N LYS A 14 26.36 -1.80 9.16
CA LYS A 14 26.44 -1.18 7.84
C LYS A 14 25.46 -1.88 6.89
N LEU A 15 24.49 -1.13 6.38
CA LEU A 15 23.49 -1.62 5.44
C LEU A 15 24.08 -1.76 4.03
N PRO A 16 23.47 -2.57 3.15
CA PRO A 16 23.91 -2.73 1.76
C PRO A 16 23.97 -1.41 0.96
N CYS A 17 23.16 -0.41 1.32
CA CYS A 17 23.18 0.93 0.73
C CYS A 17 24.36 1.80 1.20
N GLY A 18 25.22 1.29 2.10
CA GLY A 18 26.38 1.99 2.64
C GLY A 18 26.10 2.82 3.90
N VAL A 19 24.84 3.01 4.27
CA VAL A 19 24.42 3.71 5.50
C VAL A 19 24.73 2.85 6.73
N THR A 20 25.27 3.48 7.76
CA THR A 20 25.43 2.86 9.08
C THR A 20 24.25 3.26 9.97
N VAL A 21 23.67 2.29 10.67
CA VAL A 21 22.61 2.51 11.67
C VAL A 21 23.05 1.97 13.03
N TYR A 22 22.53 2.57 14.10
CA TYR A 22 22.94 2.35 15.48
C TYR A 22 21.75 1.89 16.30
N ARG A 23 21.96 0.87 17.14
CA ARG A 23 20.97 0.36 18.08
C ARG A 23 20.61 1.47 19.07
N ILE A 24 19.32 1.69 19.32
CA ILE A 24 18.86 2.67 20.31
C ILE A 24 18.71 2.03 21.69
N ARG A 25 18.93 2.84 22.74
CA ARG A 25 18.66 2.46 24.13
C ARG A 25 17.85 3.52 24.85
N ALA A 26 16.79 3.12 25.54
CA ALA A 26 15.93 4.03 26.30
C ALA A 26 16.70 4.65 27.49
N LEU A 27 16.54 5.96 27.69
CA LEU A 27 17.17 6.70 28.79
C LEU A 27 16.22 6.98 29.96
N ARG A 28 14.93 6.66 29.81
CA ARG A 28 13.88 6.85 30.81
C ARG A 28 12.65 6.01 30.43
N ASP A 29 11.75 5.84 31.39
CA ASP A 29 10.50 5.11 31.19
C ASP A 29 9.49 5.93 30.37
N PHE A 30 8.76 5.27 29.46
CA PHE A 30 7.61 5.82 28.74
C PHE A 30 6.80 4.70 28.05
N ASP A 31 5.47 4.86 27.99
CA ASP A 31 4.56 3.80 27.50
C ASP A 31 4.80 2.49 28.26
N PHE A 32 5.33 1.45 27.59
CA PHE A 32 5.76 0.17 28.18
C PHE A 32 7.26 -0.08 28.01
N ILE A 33 8.03 0.98 27.73
CA ILE A 33 9.49 0.95 27.62
C ILE A 33 10.09 1.38 28.95
N GLU A 34 11.00 0.58 29.49
CA GLU A 34 11.75 0.87 30.71
C GLU A 34 13.14 1.44 30.38
N GLN A 35 13.69 2.22 31.29
CA GLN A 35 15.06 2.74 31.17
C GLN A 35 16.05 1.58 30.97
N GLY A 36 16.89 1.70 29.93
CA GLY A 36 17.87 0.68 29.57
C GLY A 36 17.41 -0.29 28.47
N ASP A 37 16.12 -0.32 28.15
CA ASP A 37 15.60 -1.17 27.07
C ASP A 37 16.25 -0.85 25.73
N LEU A 38 16.63 -1.90 25.01
CA LEU A 38 17.12 -1.81 23.64
C LEU A 38 15.94 -1.77 22.66
N GLY A 39 16.07 -0.94 21.62
CA GLY A 39 15.14 -0.91 20.50
C GLY A 39 15.75 -1.46 19.22
N GLY A 40 15.23 -1.01 18.07
CA GLY A 40 15.82 -1.26 16.77
C GLY A 40 16.95 -0.28 16.45
N PHE A 41 17.16 -0.03 15.17
CA PHE A 41 18.29 0.74 14.66
C PHE A 41 17.85 2.02 13.98
N VAL A 42 18.56 3.10 14.27
CA VAL A 42 18.39 4.38 13.58
C VAL A 42 19.72 4.94 13.09
N GLN A 43 19.74 5.65 11.96
CA GLN A 43 20.97 6.28 11.48
C GLN A 43 21.42 7.43 12.38
N SER A 44 20.49 8.22 12.89
CA SER A 44 20.77 9.37 13.76
C SER A 44 19.55 9.72 14.61
N GLU A 45 19.73 10.62 15.59
CA GLU A 45 18.63 11.14 16.41
C GLU A 45 17.55 11.89 15.59
N TYR A 46 17.83 12.23 14.33
CA TYR A 46 16.84 12.81 13.42
C TYR A 46 15.68 11.83 13.12
N ASN A 47 15.99 10.54 13.07
CA ASN A 47 15.07 9.52 12.54
C ASN A 47 13.97 9.10 13.52
N LEU A 48 14.19 9.26 14.83
CA LEU A 48 13.22 8.92 15.87
C LEU A 48 13.03 10.10 16.82
N SER A 49 11.81 10.61 16.94
CA SER A 49 11.51 11.76 17.79
C SER A 49 11.76 11.48 19.26
N HIS A 50 12.40 12.41 19.98
CA HIS A 50 12.45 12.39 21.44
C HIS A 50 11.13 12.81 22.11
N ALA A 51 10.21 13.42 21.37
CA ALA A 51 8.86 13.76 21.84
C ALA A 51 7.86 12.64 21.54
N GLY A 52 6.87 12.47 22.43
CA GLY A 52 5.86 11.40 22.35
C GLY A 52 6.43 10.00 22.59
N ASN A 53 5.60 8.98 22.41
CA ASN A 53 5.91 7.58 22.70
C ASN A 53 6.38 6.78 21.47
N ALA A 54 6.77 7.46 20.38
CA ALA A 54 7.28 6.79 19.20
C ALA A 54 8.50 5.92 19.53
N TRP A 55 8.58 4.72 18.96
CA TRP A 55 9.67 3.78 19.22
C TRP A 55 9.95 2.86 18.04
N VAL A 56 11.21 2.44 17.90
CA VAL A 56 11.66 1.43 16.96
C VAL A 56 12.03 0.20 17.78
N PHE A 57 11.41 -0.94 17.50
CA PHE A 57 11.57 -2.21 18.21
C PHE A 57 12.37 -3.21 17.39
N ASP A 58 12.78 -4.30 18.05
CA ASP A 58 13.34 -5.50 17.43
C ASP A 58 14.52 -5.17 16.51
N ASP A 59 14.54 -5.66 15.28
CA ASP A 59 15.59 -5.38 14.28
C ASP A 59 15.14 -4.36 13.23
N ALA A 60 14.12 -3.55 13.54
CA ALA A 60 13.59 -2.57 12.61
C ALA A 60 14.61 -1.44 12.37
N LYS A 61 14.59 -0.87 11.16
CA LYS A 61 15.62 0.08 10.70
C LYS A 61 14.97 1.35 10.20
N VAL A 62 15.43 2.50 10.70
CA VAL A 62 14.98 3.82 10.25
C VAL A 62 16.18 4.70 9.88
N PHE A 63 16.30 5.08 8.61
CA PHE A 63 17.48 5.81 8.13
C PHE A 63 17.14 6.83 7.02
N ASP A 64 18.17 7.47 6.47
CA ASP A 64 18.08 8.64 5.61
C ASP A 64 17.32 9.79 6.30
N LYS A 65 16.38 10.41 5.59
CA LYS A 65 15.50 11.48 6.08
C LYS A 65 14.18 10.93 6.63
N ALA A 66 14.04 9.61 6.83
CA ALA A 66 12.83 9.04 7.37
C ALA A 66 12.62 9.45 8.83
N ARG A 67 11.36 9.62 9.25
CA ARG A 67 11.02 10.05 10.60
C ARG A 67 9.92 9.20 11.21
N VAL A 68 10.14 8.73 12.44
CA VAL A 68 9.14 8.12 13.31
C VAL A 68 8.82 9.09 14.44
N ILE A 69 7.58 9.56 14.50
CA ILE A 69 7.17 10.68 15.36
C ILE A 69 5.90 10.35 16.15
N GLU A 70 5.59 11.20 17.13
CA GLU A 70 4.38 11.11 17.96
C GLU A 70 4.33 9.79 18.74
N ASN A 71 3.42 8.87 18.46
CA ASN A 71 3.29 7.56 19.13
C ASN A 71 3.40 6.38 18.14
N ALA A 72 4.02 6.61 16.97
CA ALA A 72 4.19 5.59 15.95
C ALA A 72 5.16 4.48 16.38
N LYS A 73 4.92 3.25 15.93
CA LYS A 73 5.76 2.09 16.26
C LYS A 73 6.26 1.43 14.98
N VAL A 74 7.56 1.21 14.91
CA VAL A 74 8.18 0.41 13.84
C VAL A 74 8.82 -0.80 14.50
N MET A 75 8.57 -2.01 14.03
CA MET A 75 8.93 -3.23 14.76
C MET A 75 9.22 -4.41 13.83
N LYS A 76 9.71 -5.52 14.40
CA LYS A 76 10.22 -6.71 13.69
C LYS A 76 11.34 -6.34 12.72
N ASP A 77 11.26 -6.75 11.46
CA ASP A 77 12.26 -6.49 10.41
C ASP A 77 11.90 -5.30 9.52
N ALA A 78 10.92 -4.49 9.93
CA ALA A 78 10.41 -3.39 9.11
C ALA A 78 11.50 -2.35 8.83
N THR A 79 11.49 -1.80 7.62
CA THR A 79 12.49 -0.83 7.17
C THR A 79 11.81 0.44 6.67
N VAL A 80 12.22 1.59 7.22
CA VAL A 80 11.70 2.92 6.86
C VAL A 80 12.84 3.84 6.44
N PHE A 81 12.81 4.37 5.22
CA PHE A 81 13.95 5.11 4.66
C PHE A 81 13.54 6.19 3.65
N ASP A 82 14.51 6.77 2.95
CA ASP A 82 14.35 8.00 2.15
C ASP A 82 13.77 9.15 2.99
N ALA A 83 12.59 9.69 2.64
CA ALA A 83 11.90 10.79 3.32
C ALA A 83 10.53 10.37 3.88
N ALA A 84 10.35 9.07 4.18
CA ALA A 84 9.10 8.54 4.68
C ALA A 84 8.78 9.04 6.10
N ILE A 85 7.50 9.25 6.40
CA ILE A 85 7.04 9.70 7.73
C ILE A 85 6.05 8.71 8.30
N ILE A 86 6.35 8.19 9.48
CA ILE A 86 5.45 7.38 10.30
C ILE A 86 5.06 8.20 11.53
N GLY A 87 3.77 8.47 11.70
CA GLY A 87 3.28 9.37 12.75
C GLY A 87 2.00 8.88 13.44
N LYS A 88 1.48 9.69 14.37
CA LYS A 88 0.30 9.43 15.19
C LYS A 88 0.42 8.11 15.95
N ARG A 89 -0.43 7.13 15.69
CA ARG A 89 -0.43 5.80 16.32
C ARG A 89 -0.20 4.69 15.29
N ALA A 90 0.37 5.04 14.12
CA ALA A 90 0.61 4.10 13.06
C ALA A 90 1.61 3.02 13.48
N ILE A 91 1.43 1.81 12.93
CA ILE A 91 2.31 0.67 13.17
C ILE A 91 2.85 0.17 11.84
N VAL A 92 4.17 0.02 11.75
CA VAL A 92 4.85 -0.67 10.66
C VAL A 92 5.56 -1.91 11.24
N SER A 93 5.26 -3.10 10.73
CA SER A 93 5.71 -4.37 11.30
C SER A 93 6.02 -5.41 10.22
N GLY A 94 6.46 -6.61 10.62
CA GLY A 94 6.85 -7.69 9.71
C GLY A 94 8.16 -7.35 9.01
N SER A 95 8.23 -7.64 7.72
CA SER A 95 9.30 -7.27 6.80
C SER A 95 8.86 -6.13 5.85
N ALA A 96 7.93 -5.28 6.30
CA ALA A 96 7.36 -4.22 5.49
C ALA A 96 8.38 -3.10 5.20
N ASN A 97 8.25 -2.49 4.02
CA ASN A 97 9.10 -1.36 3.59
C ASN A 97 8.26 -0.11 3.38
N VAL A 98 8.67 1.01 3.99
CA VAL A 98 8.04 2.33 3.78
C VAL A 98 9.10 3.36 3.39
N TYR A 99 9.02 3.91 2.19
CA TYR A 99 10.14 4.70 1.63
C TYR A 99 9.69 5.76 0.63
N LYS A 100 10.65 6.42 -0.02
CA LYS A 100 10.48 7.70 -0.74
C LYS A 100 9.81 8.75 0.15
N ASN A 101 8.68 9.32 -0.24
CA ASN A 101 7.94 10.34 0.51
C ASN A 101 6.60 9.77 1.03
N ALA A 102 6.53 8.47 1.30
CA ALA A 102 5.32 7.84 1.81
C ALA A 102 4.99 8.32 3.23
N ILE A 103 3.69 8.41 3.54
CA ILE A 103 3.20 8.80 4.86
C ILE A 103 2.30 7.69 5.41
N VAL A 104 2.58 7.22 6.61
CA VAL A 104 1.72 6.29 7.35
C VAL A 104 1.34 6.94 8.68
N CYS A 105 0.04 7.17 8.91
CA CYS A 105 -0.42 7.91 10.08
C CYS A 105 -1.77 7.40 10.61
N ASP A 106 -2.30 8.11 11.60
CA ASP A 106 -3.49 7.76 12.38
C ASP A 106 -3.31 6.42 13.10
N HIS A 107 -4.20 5.45 12.85
CA HIS A 107 -4.16 4.10 13.38
C HIS A 107 -3.82 3.08 12.28
N ALA A 108 -3.22 3.54 11.17
CA ALA A 108 -2.89 2.67 10.05
C ALA A 108 -1.88 1.58 10.44
N LEU A 109 -2.03 0.41 9.83
CA LEU A 109 -1.15 -0.75 10.02
C LEU A 109 -0.58 -1.19 8.68
N VAL A 110 0.74 -1.12 8.54
CA VAL A 110 1.47 -1.67 7.39
C VAL A 110 2.29 -2.86 7.90
N LYS A 111 2.09 -4.06 7.36
CA LYS A 111 2.71 -5.27 7.91
C LYS A 111 3.03 -6.34 6.87
N ASP A 112 3.57 -7.45 7.36
CA ASP A 112 3.98 -8.62 6.59
C ASP A 112 5.07 -8.24 5.58
N TYR A 113 4.88 -8.42 4.27
CA TYR A 113 5.84 -8.04 3.22
C TYR A 113 5.37 -6.81 2.42
N ALA A 114 4.44 -6.02 2.97
CA ALA A 114 3.89 -4.87 2.27
C ALA A 114 4.95 -3.80 1.94
N SER A 115 4.76 -3.14 0.81
CA SER A 115 5.61 -2.04 0.33
C SER A 115 4.77 -0.77 0.15
N VAL A 116 5.20 0.35 0.73
CA VAL A 116 4.54 1.65 0.57
C VAL A 116 5.59 2.68 0.15
N CYS A 117 5.41 3.27 -1.03
CA CYS A 117 6.39 4.20 -1.59
C CYS A 117 5.78 5.32 -2.42
N GLY A 118 6.63 6.20 -2.94
CA GLY A 118 6.23 7.37 -3.72
C GLY A 118 5.81 8.50 -2.79
N ARG A 119 4.62 9.05 -3.01
CA ARG A 119 3.89 9.99 -2.16
C ARG A 119 2.59 9.35 -1.63
N ALA A 120 2.57 8.02 -1.50
CA ALA A 120 1.41 7.30 -1.02
C ALA A 120 1.10 7.68 0.43
N ILE A 121 -0.19 7.68 0.78
CA ILE A 121 -0.68 8.01 2.12
C ILE A 121 -1.55 6.86 2.63
N ILE A 122 -1.13 6.25 3.74
CA ILE A 122 -1.92 5.27 4.48
C ILE A 122 -2.37 5.92 5.79
N LYS A 123 -3.67 5.99 6.03
CA LYS A 123 -4.23 6.77 7.14
C LYS A 123 -5.50 6.13 7.72
N ASP A 124 -6.11 6.81 8.69
CA ASP A 124 -7.27 6.35 9.44
C ASP A 124 -6.99 4.98 10.11
N GLU A 125 -7.81 3.95 9.87
CA GLU A 125 -7.63 2.57 10.37
C GLU A 125 -7.25 1.59 9.24
N ALA A 126 -6.65 2.10 8.16
CA ALA A 126 -6.32 1.28 7.00
C ALA A 126 -5.27 0.22 7.34
N ILE A 127 -5.43 -0.98 6.77
CA ILE A 127 -4.48 -2.09 6.88
C ILE A 127 -3.93 -2.40 5.49
N VAL A 128 -2.62 -2.37 5.36
CA VAL A 128 -1.87 -2.87 4.19
C VAL A 128 -1.01 -4.05 4.65
N SER A 129 -1.23 -5.22 4.06
CA SER A 129 -0.65 -6.48 4.52
C SER A 129 -0.19 -7.38 3.38
N ASP A 130 0.25 -8.59 3.72
CA ASP A 130 0.74 -9.60 2.77
C ASP A 130 1.85 -9.06 1.86
N ARG A 131 1.69 -9.09 0.54
CA ARG A 131 2.67 -8.59 -0.46
C ARG A 131 2.17 -7.34 -1.20
N ALA A 132 1.19 -6.64 -0.61
CA ALA A 132 0.59 -5.49 -1.28
C ALA A 132 1.62 -4.37 -1.50
N SER A 133 1.60 -3.77 -2.70
CA SER A 133 2.41 -2.60 -3.04
C SER A 133 1.52 -1.38 -3.23
N VAL A 134 1.77 -0.31 -2.47
CA VAL A 134 1.09 0.98 -2.61
C VAL A 134 2.10 2.03 -3.06
N GLU A 135 1.88 2.60 -4.22
CA GLU A 135 2.84 3.42 -4.95
C GLU A 135 2.21 4.73 -5.45
N GLY A 136 3.02 5.57 -6.10
CA GLY A 136 2.52 6.83 -6.68
C GLY A 136 2.05 7.81 -5.61
N LYS A 137 0.92 8.45 -5.83
CA LYS A 137 0.20 9.32 -4.87
C LYS A 137 -1.05 8.63 -4.31
N ALA A 138 -1.09 7.29 -4.34
CA ALA A 138 -2.28 6.55 -3.90
C ALA A 138 -2.62 6.83 -2.42
N ILE A 139 -3.91 6.81 -2.11
CA ILE A 139 -4.42 7.02 -0.75
C ILE A 139 -5.22 5.81 -0.32
N ILE A 140 -4.81 5.18 0.78
CA ILE A 140 -5.57 4.13 1.45
C ILE A 140 -6.00 4.67 2.81
N GLY A 141 -7.30 4.71 3.06
CA GLY A 141 -7.86 5.28 4.28
C GLY A 141 -9.13 4.58 4.75
N MET A 142 -9.78 5.20 5.72
CA MET A 142 -10.94 4.67 6.43
C MET A 142 -10.62 3.30 7.07
N HIS A 143 -11.48 2.28 6.90
CA HIS A 143 -11.26 0.93 7.44
C HIS A 143 -10.75 -0.05 6.38
N SER A 144 -10.20 0.46 5.28
CA SER A 144 -9.77 -0.33 4.13
C SER A 144 -8.73 -1.37 4.48
N ARG A 145 -8.87 -2.57 3.90
CA ARG A 145 -7.94 -3.69 4.08
C ARG A 145 -7.47 -4.17 2.72
N VAL A 146 -6.19 -3.89 2.42
CA VAL A 146 -5.49 -4.22 1.18
C VAL A 146 -4.38 -5.23 1.48
N GLY A 147 -4.35 -6.34 0.77
CA GLY A 147 -3.49 -7.48 1.00
C GLY A 147 -3.36 -8.34 -0.27
N GLY A 148 -2.95 -9.60 -0.12
CA GLY A 148 -2.52 -10.45 -1.24
C GLY A 148 -1.35 -9.83 -2.02
N ASP A 149 -1.28 -10.11 -3.33
CA ASP A 149 -0.33 -9.48 -4.27
C ASP A 149 -0.95 -8.26 -4.98
N THR A 150 -1.75 -7.47 -4.25
CA THR A 150 -2.40 -6.27 -4.81
C THR A 150 -1.41 -5.14 -5.05
N VAL A 151 -1.48 -4.51 -6.22
CA VAL A 151 -0.76 -3.27 -6.54
C VAL A 151 -1.75 -2.12 -6.66
N VAL A 152 -1.55 -1.07 -5.86
CA VAL A 152 -2.30 0.19 -5.91
C VAL A 152 -1.33 1.32 -6.27
N GLY A 153 -1.55 1.99 -7.38
CA GLY A 153 -0.62 3.00 -7.91
C GLY A 153 -1.28 4.30 -8.35
N ASP A 154 -0.46 5.16 -8.96
CA ASP A 154 -0.88 6.44 -9.55
C ASP A 154 -1.60 7.37 -8.57
N GLU A 155 -2.85 7.74 -8.80
CA GLU A 155 -3.65 8.64 -7.95
C GLU A 155 -4.88 7.89 -7.39
N ALA A 156 -4.78 6.57 -7.24
CA ALA A 156 -5.86 5.72 -6.77
C ALA A 156 -6.25 6.03 -5.32
N GLU A 157 -7.56 6.07 -5.05
CA GLU A 157 -8.13 6.26 -3.72
C GLU A 157 -8.92 5.02 -3.30
N ILE A 158 -8.55 4.39 -2.18
CA ILE A 158 -9.28 3.30 -1.55
C ILE A 158 -9.72 3.75 -0.16
N LEU A 159 -10.99 4.15 -0.07
CA LEU A 159 -11.58 4.81 1.10
C LEU A 159 -12.86 4.08 1.49
N THR A 160 -12.71 2.85 1.95
CA THR A 160 -13.83 1.97 2.26
C THR A 160 -14.21 2.04 3.74
N LYS A 161 -15.51 2.13 4.03
CA LYS A 161 -16.06 1.98 5.40
C LYS A 161 -16.13 0.53 5.87
N SER A 162 -15.79 -0.42 5.00
CA SER A 162 -15.89 -1.86 5.29
C SER A 162 -14.72 -2.30 6.16
N THR A 163 -15.01 -2.78 7.36
CA THR A 163 -14.01 -3.46 8.21
C THR A 163 -13.68 -4.88 7.73
N VAL A 164 -14.42 -5.41 6.76
CA VAL A 164 -14.15 -6.71 6.18
C VAL A 164 -13.06 -6.58 5.11
N LYS A 165 -12.10 -7.50 5.18
CA LYS A 165 -11.09 -7.78 4.16
C LYS A 165 -11.69 -7.68 2.75
N PHE A 166 -11.09 -6.86 1.87
CA PHE A 166 -11.66 -6.58 0.57
C PHE A 166 -10.75 -6.94 -0.61
N LEU A 167 -9.46 -6.61 -0.53
CA LEU A 167 -8.48 -6.99 -1.56
C LEU A 167 -7.45 -7.89 -0.90
N TYR A 168 -7.51 -9.20 -1.13
CA TYR A 168 -6.56 -10.21 -0.59
C TYR A 168 -6.08 -11.17 -1.67
N ILE A 169 -6.24 -10.76 -2.92
CA ILE A 169 -5.88 -11.53 -4.11
C ILE A 169 -5.10 -10.62 -5.04
N ASP A 170 -4.62 -11.17 -6.14
CA ASP A 170 -4.00 -10.41 -7.21
C ASP A 170 -4.99 -9.35 -7.72
N ALA A 171 -4.61 -8.08 -7.61
CA ALA A 171 -5.39 -6.98 -8.13
C ALA A 171 -4.46 -5.85 -8.56
N TYR A 172 -4.81 -5.18 -9.66
CA TYR A 172 -4.03 -4.06 -10.18
C TYR A 172 -4.95 -2.84 -10.29
N ILE A 173 -4.81 -1.91 -9.35
CA ILE A 173 -5.62 -0.70 -9.22
C ILE A 173 -4.73 0.50 -9.52
N ARG A 174 -5.01 1.21 -10.60
CA ARG A 174 -4.14 2.27 -11.16
C ARG A 174 -4.96 3.48 -11.58
N GLY A 175 -4.29 4.47 -12.16
CA GLY A 175 -4.89 5.70 -12.64
C GLY A 175 -5.56 6.49 -11.51
N LYS A 176 -6.78 6.97 -11.76
CA LYS A 176 -7.59 7.75 -10.81
C LYS A 176 -8.70 6.89 -10.20
N ALA A 177 -8.39 5.64 -9.88
CA ALA A 177 -9.32 4.71 -9.26
C ALA A 177 -9.97 5.33 -8.01
N ARG A 178 -11.25 5.05 -7.80
CA ARG A 178 -12.00 5.50 -6.62
C ARG A 178 -12.85 4.36 -6.09
N ILE A 179 -12.33 3.70 -5.06
CA ILE A 179 -12.90 2.51 -4.45
C ILE A 179 -13.43 2.89 -3.08
N LEU A 180 -14.75 3.01 -2.97
CA LEU A 180 -15.44 3.40 -1.72
C LEU A 180 -16.15 2.22 -1.07
N SER A 181 -16.37 1.15 -1.83
CA SER A 181 -17.11 -0.03 -1.44
C SER A 181 -16.65 -1.26 -2.21
N LYS A 182 -17.18 -2.42 -1.79
CA LYS A 182 -16.89 -3.68 -2.47
C LYS A 182 -17.45 -3.77 -3.89
N LYS A 183 -18.35 -2.86 -4.27
CA LYS A 183 -18.99 -2.80 -5.59
C LYS A 183 -18.21 -1.92 -6.57
N ASP A 184 -17.08 -1.38 -6.15
CA ASP A 184 -16.28 -0.44 -6.95
C ASP A 184 -15.05 -1.09 -7.57
N VAL A 185 -14.77 -2.36 -7.28
CA VAL A 185 -13.77 -3.16 -7.97
C VAL A 185 -14.17 -4.62 -7.98
N ILE A 186 -13.80 -5.30 -9.05
CA ILE A 186 -13.93 -6.74 -9.22
C ILE A 186 -12.68 -7.29 -9.87
N THR A 187 -12.35 -8.51 -9.50
CA THR A 187 -11.28 -9.30 -10.07
C THR A 187 -11.87 -10.57 -10.68
N ILE A 188 -11.39 -10.95 -11.86
CA ILE A 188 -11.83 -12.13 -12.60
C ILE A 188 -10.58 -12.87 -13.06
N GLY A 189 -10.45 -14.13 -12.70
CA GLY A 189 -9.33 -14.95 -13.10
C GLY A 189 -9.43 -16.39 -12.58
N PRO A 190 -8.58 -17.29 -13.09
CA PRO A 190 -7.64 -17.08 -14.20
C PRO A 190 -8.37 -16.86 -15.54
N ILE A 191 -7.90 -15.94 -16.37
CA ILE A 191 -8.49 -15.64 -17.70
C ILE A 191 -7.43 -15.53 -18.81
N GLY A 192 -7.79 -16.01 -20.00
CA GLY A 192 -6.93 -15.98 -21.19
C GLY A 192 -5.77 -16.97 -21.12
N SER A 193 -4.95 -16.99 -22.18
CA SER A 193 -3.87 -17.97 -22.38
C SER A 193 -2.77 -17.94 -21.32
N ARG A 194 -2.67 -16.85 -20.54
CA ARG A 194 -1.68 -16.68 -19.47
C ARG A 194 -2.23 -16.96 -18.07
N ALA A 195 -3.50 -17.39 -17.97
CA ALA A 195 -4.19 -17.57 -16.70
C ALA A 195 -4.10 -16.31 -15.80
N SER A 196 -4.21 -15.14 -16.42
CA SER A 196 -4.00 -13.85 -15.74
C SER A 196 -5.16 -13.49 -14.83
N THR A 197 -4.93 -12.56 -13.92
CA THR A 197 -5.99 -11.88 -13.17
C THR A 197 -6.38 -10.57 -13.86
N LEU A 198 -7.65 -10.44 -14.23
CA LEU A 198 -8.25 -9.21 -14.72
C LEU A 198 -8.83 -8.43 -13.53
N THR A 199 -8.51 -7.16 -13.41
CA THR A 199 -9.10 -6.24 -12.41
C THR A 199 -9.89 -5.17 -13.14
N ALA A 200 -11.15 -4.95 -12.77
CA ALA A 200 -11.97 -3.85 -13.27
C ALA A 200 -12.48 -3.01 -12.10
N TYR A 201 -12.42 -1.68 -12.19
CA TYR A 201 -12.73 -0.79 -11.07
C TYR A 201 -13.26 0.57 -11.49
N ARG A 202 -13.96 1.25 -10.58
CA ARG A 202 -14.42 2.62 -10.77
C ARG A 202 -13.25 3.61 -10.74
N SER A 203 -13.25 4.56 -11.66
CA SER A 203 -12.25 5.62 -11.83
C SER A 203 -12.96 6.97 -12.03
N LEU A 204 -12.36 8.06 -11.51
CA LEU A 204 -12.98 9.39 -11.54
C LEU A 204 -13.12 10.01 -12.93
N ARG A 205 -12.37 9.54 -13.93
CA ARG A 205 -12.44 9.93 -15.35
C ARG A 205 -11.54 9.00 -16.17
N THR A 206 -12.09 8.32 -17.18
CA THR A 206 -11.25 7.67 -18.22
C THR A 206 -11.06 8.59 -19.42
N TYR A 207 -9.99 8.37 -20.20
CA TYR A 207 -9.71 9.13 -21.43
C TYR A 207 -10.81 9.05 -22.51
N ALA A 208 -11.78 8.14 -22.36
CA ALA A 208 -12.89 7.92 -23.29
C ALA A 208 -14.28 8.27 -22.70
N GLY A 209 -14.34 8.97 -21.55
CA GLY A 209 -15.61 9.40 -20.96
C GLY A 209 -16.39 8.33 -20.19
N GLY A 210 -15.80 7.17 -19.92
CA GLY A 210 -16.35 6.15 -19.00
C GLY A 210 -15.80 6.26 -17.58
N ASP A 211 -16.44 5.57 -16.64
CA ASP A 211 -16.05 5.57 -15.21
C ASP A 211 -15.42 4.25 -14.77
N ILE A 212 -15.16 3.32 -15.69
CA ILE A 212 -14.58 1.99 -15.41
C ILE A 212 -13.27 1.80 -16.16
N GLU A 213 -12.22 1.47 -15.41
CA GLU A 213 -10.93 1.01 -15.94
C GLU A 213 -10.76 -0.49 -15.76
N VAL A 214 -9.96 -1.08 -16.64
CA VAL A 214 -9.59 -2.48 -16.63
C VAL A 214 -8.08 -2.60 -16.71
N CYS A 215 -7.53 -3.48 -15.87
CA CYS A 215 -6.14 -3.91 -15.87
C CYS A 215 -6.08 -5.43 -16.09
N THR A 216 -5.31 -5.89 -17.07
CA THR A 216 -4.98 -7.31 -17.23
C THR A 216 -3.70 -7.49 -18.06
N GLY A 217 -2.73 -8.22 -17.53
CA GLY A 217 -1.41 -8.33 -18.16
C GLY A 217 -0.79 -6.95 -18.43
N CYS A 218 -0.42 -6.69 -19.68
CA CYS A 218 0.15 -5.39 -20.09
C CYS A 218 -0.92 -4.33 -20.41
N PHE A 219 -2.21 -4.68 -20.36
CA PHE A 219 -3.29 -3.75 -20.64
C PHE A 219 -3.67 -2.96 -19.39
N HIS A 220 -3.78 -1.65 -19.54
CA HIS A 220 -4.46 -0.73 -18.61
C HIS A 220 -5.19 0.32 -19.45
N GLY A 221 -6.50 0.47 -19.23
CA GLY A 221 -7.32 1.42 -19.99
C GLY A 221 -8.80 1.36 -19.61
N SER A 222 -9.65 2.09 -20.33
CA SER A 222 -11.10 2.05 -20.11
C SER A 222 -11.69 0.69 -20.50
N LEU A 223 -12.86 0.34 -19.94
CA LEU A 223 -13.58 -0.88 -20.32
C LEU A 223 -13.89 -0.94 -21.84
N GLY A 224 -14.26 0.19 -22.46
CA GLY A 224 -14.50 0.25 -23.90
C GLY A 224 -13.24 0.03 -24.74
N ALA A 225 -12.11 0.60 -24.33
CA ALA A 225 -10.82 0.35 -24.99
C ALA A 225 -10.38 -1.11 -24.84
N PHE A 226 -10.67 -1.72 -23.68
CA PHE A 226 -10.41 -3.13 -23.45
C PHE A 226 -11.24 -4.02 -24.38
N GLU A 227 -12.55 -3.75 -24.50
CA GLU A 227 -13.46 -4.47 -25.38
C GLU A 227 -13.01 -4.40 -26.85
N PHE A 228 -12.60 -3.21 -27.30
CA PHE A 228 -12.03 -3.02 -28.64
C PHE A 228 -10.75 -3.84 -28.85
N GLN A 229 -9.80 -3.80 -27.91
CA GLN A 229 -8.55 -4.56 -28.05
C GLN A 229 -8.75 -6.07 -27.99
N VAL A 230 -9.70 -6.56 -27.19
CA VAL A 230 -10.05 -7.98 -27.13
C VAL A 230 -10.56 -8.45 -28.49
N PHE A 231 -11.46 -7.68 -29.12
CA PHE A 231 -11.98 -7.98 -30.45
C PHE A 231 -10.87 -8.04 -31.50
N GLU A 232 -10.00 -7.02 -31.56
CA GLU A 232 -8.92 -6.95 -32.55
C GLU A 232 -7.89 -8.08 -32.39
N ARG A 233 -7.48 -8.39 -31.15
CA ARG A 233 -6.39 -9.36 -30.88
C ARG A 233 -6.80 -10.82 -30.91
N HIS A 234 -8.07 -11.12 -30.65
CA HIS A 234 -8.54 -12.50 -30.50
C HIS A 234 -9.56 -12.93 -31.56
N ARG A 235 -9.76 -12.14 -32.63
CA ARG A 235 -10.66 -12.48 -33.73
C ARG A 235 -10.41 -13.87 -34.33
N ASP A 236 -9.17 -14.35 -34.30
CA ASP A 236 -8.74 -15.64 -34.87
C ASP A 236 -8.55 -16.75 -33.79
N ASN A 237 -8.83 -16.48 -32.50
CA ASN A 237 -8.73 -17.45 -31.40
C ASN A 237 -10.01 -17.47 -30.54
N TYR A 238 -10.94 -18.35 -30.91
CA TYR A 238 -12.32 -18.33 -30.45
C TYR A 238 -12.49 -18.58 -28.93
N VAL A 239 -11.70 -19.48 -28.32
CA VAL A 239 -11.88 -19.85 -26.90
C VAL A 239 -11.51 -18.69 -25.96
N ASN A 240 -10.37 -18.03 -26.20
CA ASN A 240 -9.96 -16.90 -25.36
C ASN A 240 -10.88 -15.69 -25.57
N LEU A 241 -11.37 -15.49 -26.81
CA LEU A 241 -12.31 -14.42 -27.12
C LEU A 241 -13.61 -14.56 -26.32
N GLU A 242 -14.19 -15.76 -26.27
CA GLU A 242 -15.44 -16.01 -25.52
C GLU A 242 -15.27 -15.83 -24.00
N GLN A 243 -14.13 -16.23 -23.43
CA GLN A 243 -13.83 -15.95 -22.02
C GLN A 243 -13.82 -14.45 -21.72
N TYR A 244 -13.13 -13.65 -22.54
CA TYR A 244 -13.08 -12.20 -22.36
C TYR A 244 -14.44 -11.54 -22.60
N ARG A 245 -15.23 -12.02 -23.57
CA ARG A 245 -16.61 -11.54 -23.81
C ARG A 245 -17.50 -11.77 -22.59
N ALA A 246 -17.46 -12.97 -22.02
CA ALA A 246 -18.22 -13.30 -20.81
C ALA A 246 -17.79 -12.41 -19.63
N ALA A 247 -16.48 -12.22 -19.44
CA ALA A 247 -15.96 -11.33 -18.41
C ALA A 247 -16.41 -9.87 -18.60
N ILE A 248 -16.34 -9.34 -19.83
CA ILE A 248 -16.80 -7.97 -20.15
C ILE A 248 -18.29 -7.82 -19.88
N ALA A 249 -19.13 -8.77 -20.31
CA ALA A 249 -20.57 -8.75 -20.06
C ALA A 249 -20.87 -8.75 -18.55
N PHE A 250 -20.17 -9.59 -17.78
CA PHE A 250 -20.31 -9.62 -16.33
C PHE A 250 -19.86 -8.31 -15.67
N ILE A 251 -18.74 -7.71 -16.12
CA ILE A 251 -18.27 -6.41 -15.63
C ILE A 251 -19.32 -5.31 -15.88
N LYS A 252 -19.90 -5.25 -17.08
CA LYS A 252 -20.97 -4.29 -17.42
C LYS A 252 -22.16 -4.42 -16.47
N LYS A 253 -22.61 -5.65 -16.20
CA LYS A 253 -23.68 -5.94 -15.23
C LYS A 253 -23.28 -5.59 -13.80
N PHE A 254 -22.09 -5.99 -13.36
CA PHE A 254 -21.59 -5.74 -12.00
C PHE A 254 -21.57 -4.24 -11.66
N PHE A 255 -21.13 -3.40 -12.61
CA PHE A 255 -21.07 -1.96 -12.41
C PHE A 255 -22.35 -1.20 -12.78
N ASN A 256 -23.39 -1.90 -13.24
CA ASN A 256 -24.65 -1.33 -13.75
C ASN A 256 -24.44 -0.32 -14.90
N ILE A 257 -23.58 -0.65 -15.87
CA ILE A 257 -23.27 0.21 -17.03
C ILE A 257 -24.39 0.11 -18.10
N ASP A 258 -25.31 -0.85 -17.96
CA ASP A 258 -26.44 -1.00 -18.88
C ASP A 258 -27.55 0.01 -18.57
N ARG A 259 -27.38 1.23 -19.07
CA ARG A 259 -28.49 2.12 -19.47
C ARG A 259 -28.09 2.88 -20.73
N GLY A 260 -28.74 2.52 -21.83
CA GLY A 260 -28.71 3.27 -23.08
C GLY A 260 -28.37 2.37 -24.26
N LEU A 261 -29.40 1.69 -24.77
CA LEU A 261 -29.67 1.36 -26.18
C LEU A 261 -30.93 0.45 -26.17
N ASP A 262 -32.04 0.98 -25.68
CA ASP A 262 -33.39 0.54 -26.04
C ASP A 262 -33.96 1.58 -27.01
#